data_AF-A0A443YNT4-F1
#
_entry.id   AF-A0A443YNT4-F1
#
_cell.length_a   1.000
_cell.length_b   1.000
_cell.length_c   1.000
_cell.angle_alpha   90.00
_cell.angle_beta   90.00
_cell.angle_gamma   90.00
#
_symmetry.space_group_name_H-M   'P 1'
#
loop_
_entity.id
_entity.type
_entity.pdbx_description
1 polymer ?
#
loop_
_entity_poly.entity_id
_entity_poly.type
_entity_poly.pdbx_seq_one_letter_code
_entity_poly.pdbx_strand_id
1 'polypeptide(L)'
;MEHDFFKRYVQEHKEAFENEALPPNMLGNILGNMRERQLLQERKKRKLTYTWMAVAASLMMVVGTYLFLSKENTVTKPGSQIVSNKDEVEMPANLPAEVVSPKTQVAVQKPTRLVTHQPKVQQHKEIYAGLADSLSVASRLNAVLKAGSLNKLDQKLKTVLCQVFNEDENDNVRLATLEVLSKFSGDKYVQQQLTAGLSKQKDPVIQLELVKVLGHSNNPETTDKLIAMADNPSTMDVVKDQVYFALLTKQQFQ
;
A
#
# COMPACT_ATOMS: atom_id res chain seq x y z
N MET A 1 -26.95 -20.38 22.23
CA MET A 1 -27.21 -21.13 20.98
C MET A 1 -26.31 -20.69 19.83
N GLU A 2 -25.88 -19.42 19.73
CA GLU A 2 -25.04 -18.93 18.61
C GLU A 2 -23.65 -19.57 18.49
N HIS A 3 -23.00 -19.89 19.62
CA HIS A 3 -21.63 -20.44 19.62
C HIS A 3 -21.52 -21.82 18.93
N ASP A 4 -22.63 -22.57 18.81
CA ASP A 4 -22.68 -23.85 18.10
C ASP A 4 -22.99 -23.71 16.61
N PHE A 5 -23.61 -22.61 16.19
CA PHE A 5 -23.88 -22.37 14.78
C PHE A 5 -22.57 -22.10 14.04
N PHE A 6 -21.76 -21.16 14.54
CA PHE A 6 -20.49 -20.80 13.90
C PHE A 6 -19.54 -22.00 13.81
N LYS A 7 -19.41 -22.81 14.88
CA LYS A 7 -18.59 -24.02 14.85
C LYS A 7 -19.05 -25.01 13.78
N ARG A 8 -20.37 -25.22 13.65
CA ARG A 8 -20.94 -26.09 12.62
C ARG A 8 -20.66 -25.55 11.23
N TYR A 9 -20.84 -24.26 11.01
CA TYR A 9 -20.55 -23.62 9.73
C TYR A 9 -19.06 -23.74 9.32
N VAL A 10 -18.14 -23.46 10.25
CA VAL A 10 -16.69 -23.63 10.00
C VAL A 10 -16.36 -25.09 9.69
N GLN A 11 -16.98 -26.03 10.41
CA GLN A 11 -16.75 -27.47 10.18
C GLN A 11 -17.31 -27.94 8.84
N GLU A 12 -18.49 -27.45 8.45
CA GLU A 12 -19.14 -27.74 7.17
C GLU A 12 -18.32 -27.20 5.98
N HIS A 13 -17.72 -26.02 6.14
CA HIS A 13 -16.90 -25.37 5.12
C HIS A 13 -15.39 -25.58 5.30
N LYS A 14 -14.96 -26.57 6.11
CA LYS A 14 -13.55 -26.75 6.47
C LYS A 14 -12.65 -26.86 5.23
N GLU A 15 -13.05 -27.64 4.23
CA GLU A 15 -12.25 -27.81 3.01
C GLU A 15 -11.98 -26.51 2.27
N ALA A 16 -12.95 -25.59 2.23
CA ALA A 16 -12.74 -24.27 1.64
C ALA A 16 -11.67 -23.49 2.43
N PHE A 17 -11.75 -23.49 3.76
CA PHE A 17 -10.75 -22.81 4.59
C PHE A 17 -9.35 -23.42 4.51
N GLU A 18 -9.24 -24.73 4.33
CA GLU A 18 -7.95 -25.41 4.27
C GLU A 18 -7.32 -25.38 2.87
N ASN A 19 -8.11 -25.37 1.80
CA ASN A 19 -7.60 -25.58 0.42
C ASN A 19 -7.67 -24.33 -0.48
N GLU A 20 -8.33 -23.25 -0.06
CA GLU A 20 -8.54 -22.08 -0.92
C GLU A 20 -7.29 -21.18 -0.92
N ALA A 21 -6.35 -21.50 -1.81
CA ALA A 21 -5.40 -20.53 -2.31
C ALA A 21 -6.13 -19.50 -3.18
N LEU A 22 -5.59 -18.28 -3.28
CA LEU A 22 -6.12 -17.29 -4.22
C LEU A 22 -6.11 -17.90 -5.63
N PRO A 23 -7.21 -17.80 -6.42
CA PRO A 23 -7.23 -18.32 -7.78
C PRO A 23 -6.05 -17.74 -8.57
N PRO A 24 -5.34 -18.53 -9.40
CA PRO A 24 -4.10 -18.12 -10.06
C PRO A 24 -4.19 -16.82 -10.87
N ASN A 25 -5.40 -16.46 -11.32
CA ASN A 25 -5.69 -15.28 -12.13
C ASN A 25 -6.59 -14.25 -11.41
N MET A 26 -6.87 -14.42 -10.11
CA MET A 26 -7.70 -13.47 -9.35
C MET A 26 -7.10 -12.06 -9.37
N LEU A 27 -5.79 -11.94 -9.14
CA LEU A 27 -5.09 -10.65 -9.23
C LEU A 27 -5.20 -10.05 -10.63
N GLY A 28 -5.00 -10.85 -11.67
CA GLY A 28 -5.16 -10.39 -13.06
C GLY A 28 -6.55 -9.81 -13.31
N ASN A 29 -7.60 -10.49 -12.82
CA ASN A 29 -8.98 -10.03 -12.94
C ASN A 29 -9.27 -8.77 -12.11
N ILE A 30 -8.80 -8.72 -10.86
CA ILE A 30 -8.96 -7.54 -9.98
C ILE A 30 -8.26 -6.33 -10.59
N LEU A 31 -7.02 -6.50 -11.05
CA LEU A 31 -6.21 -5.45 -11.68
C LEU A 31 -6.79 -5.04 -13.04
N GLY A 32 -7.25 -5.99 -13.85
CA GLY A 32 -7.94 -5.73 -15.10
C GLY A 32 -9.17 -4.84 -14.87
N ASN A 33 -10.02 -5.22 -13.92
CA ASN A 33 -11.19 -4.44 -13.53
C ASN A 33 -10.83 -3.05 -12.98
N MET A 34 -9.72 -2.91 -12.24
CA MET A 34 -9.24 -1.60 -11.76
C MET A 34 -8.70 -0.73 -12.89
N ARG A 35 -7.94 -1.32 -13.82
CA ARG A 35 -7.40 -0.63 -15.01
C ARG A 35 -8.52 -0.17 -15.93
N GLU A 36 -9.52 -1.01 -16.18
CA GLU A 36 -10.72 -0.63 -16.93
C GLU A 36 -11.45 0.55 -16.27
N ARG A 37 -11.64 0.51 -14.95
CA ARG A 37 -12.23 1.64 -14.22
C ARG A 37 -11.40 2.93 -14.38
N GLN A 38 -10.07 2.84 -14.31
CA GLN A 38 -9.19 3.99 -14.53
C GLN A 38 -9.33 4.55 -15.94
N LEU A 39 -9.31 3.69 -16.97
CA LEU A 39 -9.49 4.11 -18.38
C LEU A 39 -10.85 4.77 -18.61
N LEU A 40 -11.91 4.23 -17.99
CA LEU A 40 -13.25 4.83 -18.05
C LEU A 40 -13.28 6.20 -17.35
N GLN A 41 -12.63 6.33 -16.19
CA GLN A 41 -12.51 7.61 -15.49
C GLN A 41 -11.76 8.64 -16.33
N GLU A 42 -10.64 8.28 -16.94
CA GLU A 42 -9.86 9.18 -17.82
C GLU A 42 -10.66 9.57 -19.07
N ARG A 43 -11.39 8.64 -19.70
CA ARG A 43 -12.32 8.95 -20.79
C ARG A 43 -13.41 9.94 -20.34
N LYS A 44 -13.96 9.77 -19.14
CA LYS A 44 -14.99 10.66 -18.58
C LYS A 44 -14.42 12.05 -18.29
N LYS A 45 -13.23 12.16 -17.68
CA LYS A 45 -12.53 13.44 -17.47
C LYS A 45 -12.22 14.15 -18.79
N ARG A 46 -11.79 13.41 -19.82
CA ARG A 46 -11.54 13.97 -21.16
C ARG A 46 -12.81 14.51 -21.83
N LYS A 47 -13.94 13.79 -21.69
CA LYS A 47 -15.23 14.31 -22.19
C LYS A 47 -15.66 15.56 -21.42
N LEU A 48 -15.53 15.56 -20.08
CA LEU A 48 -15.91 16.69 -19.24
C LEU A 48 -15.07 17.94 -19.56
N THR A 49 -13.75 17.82 -19.67
CA THR A 49 -12.86 18.94 -20.03
C THR A 49 -13.17 19.52 -21.41
N TYR A 50 -13.42 18.68 -22.42
CA TYR A 50 -13.83 19.16 -23.75
C TYR A 50 -15.16 19.93 -23.71
N THR A 51 -16.16 19.44 -22.97
CA THR A 51 -17.45 20.13 -22.85
C THR A 51 -17.31 21.50 -22.19
N TRP A 52 -16.51 21.63 -21.14
CA TRP A 52 -16.26 22.93 -20.50
C TRP A 52 -15.46 23.88 -21.38
N MET A 53 -14.47 23.36 -22.13
CA MET A 53 -13.70 24.17 -23.08
C MET A 53 -14.58 24.71 -24.21
N ALA A 54 -15.50 23.89 -24.75
CA ALA A 54 -16.45 24.32 -25.77
C ALA A 54 -17.41 25.39 -25.24
N VAL A 55 -17.97 25.21 -24.04
CA VAL A 55 -18.84 26.21 -23.39
C VAL A 55 -18.10 27.54 -23.18
N ALA A 56 -16.86 27.50 -22.70
CA ALA A 56 -16.04 28.69 -22.51
C ALA A 56 -15.74 29.41 -23.84
N ALA A 57 -15.42 28.67 -24.90
CA ALA A 57 -15.19 29.23 -26.24
C ALA A 57 -16.45 29.88 -26.81
N SER A 58 -17.63 29.28 -26.62
CA SER A 58 -18.91 29.87 -27.03
C SER A 58 -19.21 31.16 -26.26
N LEU A 59 -18.99 31.18 -24.94
CA LEU A 59 -19.12 32.41 -24.13
C LEU A 59 -18.18 33.51 -24.61
N MET A 60 -16.92 33.18 -24.89
CA MET A 60 -15.93 34.12 -25.45
C MET A 60 -16.37 34.68 -26.82
N MET A 61 -16.93 33.85 -27.70
CA MET A 61 -17.46 34.30 -28.99
C MET A 61 -18.65 35.25 -28.82
N VAL A 62 -19.58 34.96 -27.90
CA VAL A 62 -20.74 35.82 -27.63
C VAL A 62 -20.34 37.14 -26.99
N VAL A 63 -19.42 37.12 -26.04
CA VAL A 63 -18.88 38.35 -25.42
C VAL A 63 -18.09 39.15 -26.46
N GLY A 64 -17.29 38.49 -27.30
CA GLY A 64 -16.54 39.12 -28.38
C GLY A 64 -17.46 39.79 -29.42
N THR A 65 -18.53 39.12 -29.86
CA THR A 65 -19.51 39.71 -30.79
C THR A 65 -20.30 40.84 -30.15
N TYR A 66 -20.66 40.73 -28.86
CA TYR A 66 -21.32 41.80 -28.12
C TYR A 66 -20.45 43.05 -28.00
N LEU A 67 -19.16 42.90 -27.64
CA LEU A 67 -18.22 44.02 -27.59
C LEU A 67 -17.95 44.61 -28.98
N PHE A 68 -17.92 43.78 -30.02
CA PHE A 68 -17.74 44.23 -31.40
C PHE A 68 -18.93 45.07 -31.89
N LEU A 69 -20.17 44.66 -31.61
CA LEU A 69 -21.38 45.43 -31.93
C LEU A 69 -21.53 46.68 -31.04
N SER A 70 -21.09 46.62 -29.79
CA SER A 70 -21.18 47.75 -28.86
C SER A 70 -20.12 48.83 -29.14
N LYS A 71 -19.21 48.60 -30.10
CA LYS A 71 -18.10 49.51 -30.40
C LYS A 71 -18.50 50.76 -31.20
N GLU A 72 -19.76 50.90 -31.64
CA GLU A 72 -20.19 52.08 -32.40
C GLU A 72 -20.61 53.30 -31.58
N ASN A 73 -20.76 53.22 -30.25
CA ASN A 73 -21.09 54.40 -29.45
C ASN A 73 -20.39 54.40 -28.09
N THR A 74 -19.10 54.74 -28.06
CA THR A 74 -18.53 55.53 -26.94
C THR A 74 -17.30 56.29 -27.41
N VAL A 75 -17.43 57.62 -27.34
CA VAL A 75 -16.40 58.62 -27.61
C VAL A 75 -15.27 58.49 -26.60
N THR A 76 -14.06 58.42 -27.14
CA THR A 76 -12.76 58.57 -26.48
C THR A 76 -12.63 59.92 -25.77
N LYS A 77 -12.18 59.89 -24.50
CA LYS A 77 -11.31 60.93 -23.94
C LYS A 77 -10.22 60.29 -23.08
N PRO A 78 -8.94 60.42 -23.44
CA PRO A 78 -7.83 60.11 -22.54
C PRO A 78 -7.47 61.37 -21.73
N GLY A 79 -7.35 61.22 -20.41
CA GLY A 79 -6.90 62.25 -19.49
C GLY A 79 -5.82 61.69 -18.57
N SER A 80 -4.58 62.00 -18.94
CA SER A 80 -3.31 61.99 -18.20
C SER A 80 -3.50 62.24 -16.67
N GLN A 81 -2.70 61.72 -15.72
CA GLN A 81 -1.26 61.92 -15.56
C GLN A 81 -0.64 60.96 -14.52
N ILE A 82 0.63 60.70 -14.75
CA ILE A 82 1.65 60.14 -13.84
C ILE A 82 2.09 61.23 -12.85
N VAL A 83 2.49 60.88 -11.61
CA VAL A 83 3.78 61.28 -10.96
C VAL A 83 3.76 61.11 -9.42
N SER A 84 4.84 60.47 -8.95
CA SER A 84 5.62 60.53 -7.69
C SER A 84 5.02 60.85 -6.31
N ASN A 85 5.15 59.85 -5.44
CA ASN A 85 6.13 59.68 -4.33
C ASN A 85 6.27 60.66 -3.13
N LYS A 86 6.45 60.02 -1.94
CA LYS A 86 7.03 60.46 -0.63
C LYS A 86 6.15 61.39 0.25
N ASP A 87 6.08 61.31 1.60
CA ASP A 87 6.86 60.75 2.73
C ASP A 87 5.86 60.31 3.86
N GLU A 88 6.04 59.17 4.55
CA GLU A 88 6.66 58.93 5.89
C GLU A 88 5.83 59.28 7.17
N VAL A 89 5.75 58.27 8.06
CA VAL A 89 5.50 58.19 9.53
C VAL A 89 4.17 58.65 10.18
N GLU A 90 3.43 57.70 10.81
CA GLU A 90 3.27 57.59 12.27
C GLU A 90 2.40 56.38 12.72
N MET A 91 2.85 55.70 13.78
CA MET A 91 2.07 54.72 14.58
C MET A 91 1.04 55.45 15.45
N PRO A 92 -0.05 54.79 15.87
CA PRO A 92 -0.06 54.32 17.26
C PRO A 92 -0.70 52.93 17.47
N ALA A 93 -0.35 52.38 18.63
CA ALA A 93 -0.80 51.12 19.20
C ALA A 93 -2.29 51.09 19.57
N ASN A 94 -2.94 49.92 19.45
CA ASN A 94 -3.53 49.19 20.58
C ASN A 94 -4.19 47.85 20.16
N LEU A 95 -3.91 46.82 20.98
CA LEU A 95 -4.59 45.52 21.15
C LEU A 95 -6.01 45.74 21.73
N PRO A 96 -6.98 44.77 21.69
CA PRO A 96 -6.76 43.37 22.06
C PRO A 96 -7.52 42.28 21.28
N ALA A 97 -7.11 41.06 21.60
CA ALA A 97 -7.57 39.76 21.15
C ALA A 97 -8.97 39.37 21.65
N GLU A 98 -9.67 38.55 20.85
CA GLU A 98 -10.66 37.55 21.28
C GLU A 98 -10.73 36.48 20.15
N VAL A 99 -10.23 35.24 20.34
CA VAL A 99 -10.98 34.01 20.75
C VAL A 99 -11.94 33.60 19.61
N VAL A 100 -12.01 32.38 19.06
CA VAL A 100 -11.65 31.00 19.43
C VAL A 100 -11.90 30.14 18.16
N SER A 101 -11.25 29.00 17.92
CA SER A 101 -11.82 27.63 18.07
C SER A 101 -11.06 26.63 17.16
N PRO A 102 -11.19 25.29 17.30
CA PRO A 102 -10.52 24.46 18.31
C PRO A 102 -9.76 23.24 17.73
N LYS A 103 -8.76 22.75 18.46
CA LYS A 103 -8.14 21.42 18.25
C LYS A 103 -9.02 20.34 18.89
N THR A 104 -9.54 19.41 18.09
CA THR A 104 -10.13 18.16 18.59
C THR A 104 -9.04 17.10 18.72
N GLN A 105 -8.77 16.70 19.95
CA GLN A 105 -7.96 15.54 20.31
C GLN A 105 -8.85 14.29 20.24
N VAL A 106 -8.43 13.26 19.49
CA VAL A 106 -9.05 11.93 19.56
C VAL A 106 -8.24 11.09 20.54
N ALA A 107 -8.87 10.78 21.66
CA ALA A 107 -8.34 9.91 22.70
C ALA A 107 -8.22 8.47 22.18
N VAL A 108 -7.00 7.93 22.23
CA VAL A 108 -6.72 6.51 22.00
C VAL A 108 -7.10 5.73 23.25
N GLN A 109 -8.21 4.99 23.20
CA GLN A 109 -8.53 3.99 24.22
C GLN A 109 -7.89 2.65 23.84
N LYS A 110 -6.97 2.20 24.69
CA LYS A 110 -6.25 0.93 24.59
C LYS A 110 -7.09 -0.15 25.27
N PRO A 111 -7.53 -1.24 24.60
CA PRO A 111 -8.17 -2.34 25.30
C PRO A 111 -7.11 -3.16 26.04
N THR A 112 -7.22 -3.18 27.36
CA THR A 112 -6.46 -4.04 28.27
C THR A 112 -6.79 -5.50 27.97
N ARG A 113 -5.88 -6.21 27.29
CA ARG A 113 -5.93 -7.67 27.21
C ARG A 113 -5.39 -8.25 28.52
N LEU A 114 -6.18 -9.09 29.17
CA LEU A 114 -5.76 -9.99 30.24
C LEU A 114 -4.63 -10.87 29.69
N VAL A 115 -3.40 -10.61 30.14
CA VAL A 115 -2.23 -11.43 29.83
C VAL A 115 -2.26 -12.62 30.78
N THR A 116 -2.84 -13.73 30.34
CA THR A 116 -2.55 -15.03 30.96
C THR A 116 -1.10 -15.37 30.62
N HIS A 117 -0.20 -15.28 31.60
CA HIS A 117 1.19 -15.67 31.47
C HIS A 117 1.30 -17.19 31.26
N GLN A 118 1.23 -17.65 30.02
CA GLN A 118 1.72 -18.98 29.67
C GLN A 118 3.26 -18.98 29.74
N PRO A 119 3.90 -20.00 30.34
CA PRO A 119 5.36 -20.09 30.39
C PRO A 119 5.94 -20.17 28.98
N LYS A 120 7.02 -19.43 28.71
CA LYS A 120 7.67 -19.31 27.38
C LYS A 120 7.95 -20.67 26.70
N VAL A 121 8.28 -21.70 27.47
CA VAL A 121 8.55 -23.06 26.96
C VAL A 121 7.30 -23.68 26.33
N GLN A 122 6.13 -23.45 26.92
CA GLN A 122 4.85 -23.97 26.40
C GLN A 122 4.45 -23.26 25.11
N GLN A 123 4.71 -21.95 25.02
CA GLN A 123 4.41 -21.16 23.84
C GLN A 123 5.20 -21.62 22.60
N HIS A 124 6.51 -21.89 22.75
CA HIS A 124 7.32 -22.41 21.64
C HIS A 124 6.86 -23.79 21.19
N LYS A 125 6.49 -24.68 22.14
CA LYS A 125 5.99 -26.02 21.82
C LYS A 125 4.72 -25.97 20.97
N GLU A 126 3.77 -25.09 21.31
CA GLU A 126 2.55 -24.90 20.54
C GLU A 126 2.82 -24.35 19.13
N ILE A 127 3.78 -23.43 18.99
CA ILE A 127 4.17 -22.89 17.69
C ILE A 127 4.73 -24.01 16.81
N TYR A 128 5.70 -24.80 17.30
CA TYR A 128 6.26 -25.88 16.49
C TYR A 128 5.24 -26.95 16.12
N ALA A 129 4.35 -27.31 17.05
CA ALA A 129 3.30 -28.28 16.79
C ALA A 129 2.35 -27.80 15.67
N GLY A 130 1.93 -26.53 15.71
CA GLY A 130 1.06 -25.98 14.69
C GLY A 130 1.75 -25.78 13.34
N LEU A 131 3.03 -25.36 13.30
CA LEU A 131 3.79 -25.25 12.05
C LEU A 131 4.03 -26.61 11.37
N ALA A 132 4.11 -27.69 12.15
CA ALA A 132 4.31 -29.05 11.64
C ALA A 132 3.01 -29.75 11.22
N ASP A 133 1.85 -29.11 11.40
CA ASP A 133 0.55 -29.68 11.08
C ASP A 133 0.29 -29.62 9.58
N SER A 134 0.68 -30.68 8.86
CA SER A 134 0.49 -30.77 7.41
C SER A 134 -0.99 -30.88 7.00
N LEU A 135 -1.91 -31.14 7.93
CA LEU A 135 -3.32 -31.39 7.63
C LEU A 135 -4.21 -30.15 7.85
N SER A 136 -3.67 -29.06 8.39
CA SER A 136 -4.43 -27.84 8.64
C SER A 136 -3.63 -26.57 8.39
N VAL A 137 -3.97 -25.87 7.31
CA VAL A 137 -3.58 -24.50 7.02
C VAL A 137 -3.97 -23.56 8.16
N ALA A 138 -5.17 -23.72 8.73
CA ALA A 138 -5.60 -22.89 9.85
C ALA A 138 -4.67 -23.05 11.08
N SER A 139 -4.24 -24.28 11.37
CA SER A 139 -3.27 -24.61 12.42
C SER A 139 -1.91 -23.94 12.16
N ARG A 140 -1.39 -24.06 10.93
CA ARG A 140 -0.12 -23.44 10.53
C ARG A 140 -0.18 -21.91 10.58
N LEU A 141 -1.24 -21.29 10.05
CA LEU A 141 -1.45 -19.84 10.12
C LEU A 141 -1.49 -19.35 11.57
N ASN A 142 -2.24 -20.02 12.44
CA ASN A 142 -2.29 -19.66 13.85
C ASN A 142 -0.90 -19.75 14.52
N ALA A 143 -0.10 -20.75 14.16
CA ALA A 143 1.26 -20.88 14.66
C ALA A 143 2.20 -19.78 14.14
N VAL A 144 2.06 -19.38 12.86
CA VAL A 144 2.76 -18.22 12.28
C VAL A 144 2.38 -16.93 13.03
N LEU A 145 1.09 -16.70 13.29
CA LEU A 145 0.62 -15.55 14.06
C LEU A 145 1.18 -15.53 15.48
N LYS A 146 1.19 -16.68 16.17
CA LYS A 146 1.81 -16.84 17.49
C LYS A 146 3.32 -16.53 17.44
N ALA A 147 4.04 -17.02 16.44
CA ALA A 147 5.45 -16.72 16.25
C ALA A 147 5.69 -15.23 15.99
N GLY A 148 4.85 -14.60 15.17
CA GLY A 148 4.92 -13.17 14.87
C GLY A 148 4.58 -12.24 16.05
N SER A 149 3.98 -12.78 17.11
CA SER A 149 3.73 -12.05 18.36
C SER A 149 4.93 -12.04 19.31
N LEU A 150 5.99 -12.80 19.02
CA LEU A 150 7.20 -12.85 19.82
C LEU A 150 8.07 -11.60 19.58
N ASN A 151 8.64 -11.05 20.64
CA ASN A 151 9.58 -9.92 20.54
C ASN A 151 10.87 -10.28 19.80
N LYS A 152 11.26 -11.57 19.82
CA LYS A 152 12.46 -12.10 19.17
C LYS A 152 12.21 -13.53 18.71
N LEU A 153 12.80 -13.91 17.57
CA LEU A 153 12.86 -15.29 17.11
C LEU A 153 14.23 -15.87 17.44
N ASP A 154 14.25 -17.03 18.10
CA ASP A 154 15.48 -17.81 18.22
C ASP A 154 15.89 -18.40 16.86
N GLN A 155 17.11 -18.91 16.78
CA GLN A 155 17.64 -19.38 15.49
C GLN A 155 16.85 -20.55 14.92
N LYS A 156 16.35 -21.45 15.78
CA LYS A 156 15.55 -22.60 15.35
C LYS A 156 14.23 -22.14 14.74
N LEU A 157 13.55 -21.19 15.38
CA LEU A 157 12.28 -20.67 14.89
C LEU A 157 12.45 -19.86 13.60
N LYS A 158 13.55 -19.10 13.44
CA LYS A 158 13.89 -18.48 12.15
C LYS A 158 14.06 -19.51 11.04
N THR A 159 14.82 -20.58 11.30
CA THR A 159 15.01 -21.66 10.32
C THR A 159 13.69 -22.30 9.92
N VAL A 160 12.83 -22.64 10.88
CA VAL A 160 11.52 -23.25 10.59
C VAL A 160 10.62 -22.30 9.82
N LEU A 161 10.53 -21.02 10.20
CA LEU A 161 9.71 -20.05 9.46
C LEU A 161 10.26 -19.80 8.06
N CYS A 162 11.58 -19.74 7.86
CA CYS A 162 12.15 -19.67 6.52
C CYS A 162 11.83 -20.91 5.68
N GLN A 163 11.78 -22.10 6.29
CA GLN A 163 11.34 -23.31 5.60
C GLN A 163 9.87 -23.20 5.19
N VAL A 164 8.98 -22.82 6.12
CA VAL A 164 7.54 -22.61 5.84
C VAL A 164 7.36 -21.58 4.72
N PHE A 165 8.06 -20.45 4.76
CA PHE A 165 8.02 -19.45 3.69
C PHE A 165 8.45 -20.01 2.32
N ASN A 166 9.42 -20.92 2.27
CA ASN A 166 9.93 -21.46 1.02
C ASN A 166 9.11 -22.66 0.48
N GLU A 167 8.49 -23.44 1.37
CA GLU A 167 8.05 -24.81 1.06
C GLU A 167 6.58 -25.09 1.40
N ASP A 168 5.88 -24.23 2.16
CA ASP A 168 4.48 -24.50 2.49
C ASP A 168 3.63 -24.57 1.22
N GLU A 169 2.79 -25.60 1.13
CA GLU A 169 1.91 -25.84 -0.01
C GLU A 169 0.91 -24.71 -0.23
N ASN A 170 0.53 -23.99 0.84
CA ASN A 170 -0.49 -22.96 0.79
C ASN A 170 0.14 -21.56 0.73
N ASP A 171 -0.19 -20.83 -0.35
CA ASP A 171 0.33 -19.50 -0.64
C ASP A 171 0.03 -18.48 0.47
N ASN A 172 -1.11 -18.60 1.14
CA ASN A 172 -1.48 -17.72 2.25
C ASN A 172 -0.60 -17.96 3.48
N VAL A 173 -0.21 -19.21 3.75
CA VAL A 173 0.73 -19.53 4.84
C VAL A 173 2.10 -18.95 4.52
N ARG A 174 2.58 -19.10 3.28
CA ARG A 174 3.84 -18.48 2.84
C ARG A 174 3.81 -16.96 2.96
N LEU A 175 2.72 -16.31 2.55
CA LEU A 175 2.53 -14.87 2.64
C LEU A 175 2.49 -14.38 4.10
N ALA A 176 1.72 -15.03 4.97
CA ALA A 176 1.69 -14.70 6.39
C ALA A 176 3.08 -14.87 7.04
N THR A 177 3.81 -15.90 6.63
CA THR A 177 5.17 -16.17 7.12
C THR A 177 6.15 -15.11 6.64
N LEU A 178 6.03 -14.67 5.38
CA LEU A 178 6.79 -13.54 4.84
C LEU A 178 6.56 -12.26 5.65
N GLU A 179 5.32 -11.95 6.03
CA GLU A 179 5.00 -10.79 6.86
C GLU A 179 5.67 -10.87 8.25
N VAL A 180 5.76 -12.07 8.83
CA VAL A 180 6.48 -12.26 10.09
C VAL A 180 7.98 -12.09 9.88
N LEU A 181 8.56 -12.72 8.86
CA LEU A 181 10.00 -12.67 8.57
C LEU A 181 10.47 -11.26 8.19
N SER A 182 9.63 -10.44 7.57
CA SER A 182 9.98 -9.06 7.18
C SER A 182 10.34 -8.19 8.39
N LYS A 183 9.71 -8.41 9.55
CA LYS A 183 10.02 -7.75 10.83
C LYS A 183 11.42 -8.08 11.34
N PHE A 184 12.00 -9.19 10.87
CA PHE A 184 13.33 -9.67 11.22
C PHE A 184 14.31 -9.60 10.02
N SER A 185 14.00 -8.81 9.00
CA SER A 185 14.82 -8.65 7.78
C SER A 185 16.24 -8.12 8.00
N GLY A 186 16.53 -7.55 9.18
CA GLY A 186 17.89 -7.19 9.59
C GLY A 186 18.78 -8.38 9.97
N ASP A 187 18.21 -9.57 10.17
CA ASP A 187 18.98 -10.79 10.37
C ASP A 187 19.53 -11.31 9.03
N LYS A 188 20.85 -11.53 8.95
CA LYS A 188 21.52 -11.95 7.70
C LYS A 188 20.95 -13.24 7.12
N TYR A 189 20.64 -14.23 7.96
CA TYR A 189 20.11 -15.50 7.48
C TYR A 189 18.70 -15.31 6.90
N VAL A 190 17.84 -14.56 7.61
CA VAL A 190 16.49 -14.24 7.12
C VAL A 190 16.58 -13.45 5.81
N GLN A 191 17.43 -12.43 5.73
CA GLN A 191 17.61 -11.63 4.52
C GLN A 191 18.06 -12.47 3.31
N GLN A 192 18.97 -13.43 3.52
CA GLN A 192 19.40 -14.37 2.49
C GLN A 192 18.24 -15.25 2.00
N GLN A 193 17.42 -15.78 2.92
CA GLN A 193 16.26 -16.60 2.57
C GLN A 193 15.20 -15.79 1.80
N LEU A 194 14.91 -14.57 2.22
CA LEU A 194 14.00 -13.68 1.50
C LEU A 194 14.54 -13.31 0.12
N THR A 195 15.84 -13.00 0.01
CA THR A 195 16.50 -12.68 -1.27
C THR A 195 16.44 -13.86 -2.24
N ALA A 196 16.71 -15.08 -1.77
CA ALA A 196 16.53 -16.29 -2.56
C ALA A 196 15.07 -16.49 -2.99
N GLY A 197 14.11 -16.08 -2.16
CA GLY A 197 12.67 -16.12 -2.43
C GLY A 197 12.25 -15.35 -3.68
N LEU A 198 12.89 -14.22 -4.02
CA LEU A 198 12.55 -13.40 -5.20
C LEU A 198 12.53 -14.21 -6.50
N SER A 199 13.41 -15.19 -6.63
CA SER A 199 13.50 -16.04 -7.84
C SER A 199 12.70 -17.34 -7.71
N LYS A 200 12.33 -17.76 -6.50
CA LYS A 200 11.71 -19.06 -6.23
C LYS A 200 10.18 -18.98 -6.12
N GLN A 201 9.66 -17.91 -5.52
CA GLN A 201 8.23 -17.74 -5.31
C GLN A 201 7.55 -17.42 -6.65
N LYS A 202 6.48 -18.15 -6.95
CA LYS A 202 5.72 -18.02 -8.21
C LYS A 202 4.42 -17.25 -8.03
N ASP A 203 3.88 -17.21 -6.81
CA ASP A 203 2.67 -16.45 -6.53
C ASP A 203 2.95 -14.94 -6.64
N PRO A 204 2.18 -14.20 -7.46
CA PRO A 204 2.42 -12.78 -7.68
C PRO A 204 2.18 -11.91 -6.44
N VAL A 205 1.32 -12.31 -5.49
CA VAL A 205 1.14 -11.58 -4.23
C VAL A 205 2.40 -11.69 -3.38
N ILE A 206 2.95 -12.90 -3.25
CA ILE A 206 4.20 -13.13 -2.52
C ILE A 206 5.37 -12.39 -3.19
N GLN A 207 5.46 -12.43 -4.52
CA GLN A 207 6.49 -11.67 -5.26
C GLN A 207 6.38 -10.17 -5.00
N LEU A 208 5.17 -9.59 -5.07
CA LEU A 208 4.94 -8.17 -4.75
C LEU A 208 5.43 -7.82 -3.35
N GLU A 209 5.09 -8.65 -2.37
CA GLU A 209 5.45 -8.40 -0.98
C GLU A 209 6.96 -8.53 -0.75
N LEU A 210 7.62 -9.52 -1.36
CA LEU A 210 9.07 -9.65 -1.33
C LEU A 210 9.77 -8.41 -1.90
N VAL A 211 9.29 -7.91 -3.04
CA VAL A 211 9.86 -6.71 -3.68
C VAL A 211 9.69 -5.49 -2.78
N LYS A 212 8.55 -5.35 -2.07
CA LYS A 212 8.37 -4.25 -1.09
C LYS A 212 9.34 -4.36 0.09
N VAL A 213 9.50 -5.57 0.64
CA VAL A 213 10.37 -5.82 1.79
C VAL A 213 11.85 -5.60 1.43
N LEU A 214 12.27 -6.07 0.26
CA LEU A 214 13.67 -6.07 -0.15
C LEU A 214 14.06 -4.91 -1.07
N GLY A 215 13.09 -4.14 -1.58
CA GLY A 215 13.32 -3.09 -2.57
C GLY A 215 14.28 -2.00 -2.10
N HIS A 216 14.34 -1.76 -0.79
CA HIS A 216 15.25 -0.79 -0.16
C HIS A 216 16.59 -1.41 0.31
N SER A 217 16.80 -2.71 0.08
CA SER A 217 18.01 -3.42 0.52
C SER A 217 19.23 -3.03 -0.32
N ASN A 218 20.32 -2.62 0.31
CA ASN A 218 21.59 -2.32 -0.39
C ASN A 218 22.38 -3.56 -0.83
N ASN A 219 21.82 -4.77 -0.69
CA ASN A 219 22.47 -5.99 -1.15
C ASN A 219 22.53 -6.03 -2.70
N PRO A 220 23.72 -6.16 -3.32
CA PRO A 220 23.86 -6.29 -4.78
C PRO A 220 23.07 -7.47 -5.35
N GLU A 221 23.07 -8.63 -4.67
CA GLU A 221 22.35 -9.82 -5.10
C GLU A 221 20.83 -9.56 -5.20
N THR A 222 20.28 -8.77 -4.27
CA THR A 222 18.88 -8.36 -4.33
C THR A 222 18.62 -7.53 -5.60
N THR A 223 19.52 -6.60 -5.93
CA THR A 223 19.39 -5.75 -7.13
C THR A 223 19.43 -6.60 -8.40
N ASP A 224 20.37 -7.54 -8.50
CA ASP A 224 20.49 -8.43 -9.66
C ASP A 224 19.22 -9.26 -9.86
N LYS A 225 18.64 -9.78 -8.76
CA LYS A 225 17.37 -10.53 -8.81
C LYS A 225 16.19 -9.65 -9.22
N LEU A 226 16.13 -8.42 -8.74
CA LEU A 226 15.09 -7.46 -9.14
C LEU A 226 15.20 -7.14 -10.64
N ILE A 227 16.40 -6.90 -11.16
CA ILE A 227 16.63 -6.70 -12.60
C ILE A 227 16.16 -7.92 -13.40
N ALA A 228 16.56 -9.13 -12.97
CA ALA A 228 16.13 -10.37 -13.62
C ALA A 228 14.59 -10.55 -13.62
N MET A 229 13.89 -10.10 -12.58
CA MET A 229 12.42 -10.12 -12.53
C MET A 229 11.79 -9.13 -13.52
N ALA A 230 12.38 -7.94 -13.69
CA ALA A 230 11.90 -6.94 -14.65
C ALA A 230 12.05 -7.43 -16.10
N ASP A 231 13.17 -8.07 -16.40
CA ASP A 231 13.50 -8.58 -17.74
C ASP A 231 12.77 -9.88 -18.08
N ASN A 232 12.28 -10.61 -17.08
CA ASN A 232 11.58 -11.87 -17.30
C ASN A 232 10.17 -11.64 -17.92
N PRO A 233 9.89 -12.16 -19.14
CA PRO A 233 8.60 -11.98 -19.80
C PRO A 233 7.43 -12.66 -19.08
N SER A 234 7.70 -13.66 -18.23
CA SER A 234 6.68 -14.37 -17.44
C SER A 234 6.35 -13.68 -16.11
N THR A 235 7.10 -12.67 -15.69
CA THR A 235 6.74 -11.86 -14.52
C THR A 235 5.50 -11.02 -14.85
N MET A 236 4.48 -11.05 -13.98
CA MET A 236 3.26 -10.26 -14.18
C MET A 236 3.57 -8.75 -14.19
N ASP A 237 2.88 -8.00 -15.04
CA ASP A 237 3.07 -6.55 -15.20
C ASP A 237 3.08 -5.79 -13.87
N VAL A 238 2.13 -6.10 -12.97
CA VAL A 238 2.04 -5.44 -11.66
C VAL A 238 3.28 -5.69 -10.78
N VAL A 239 3.89 -6.87 -10.90
CA VAL A 239 5.13 -7.19 -10.19
C VAL A 239 6.27 -6.41 -10.83
N LYS A 240 6.33 -6.32 -12.16
CA LYS A 240 7.33 -5.50 -12.88
C LYS A 240 7.24 -4.04 -12.49
N ASP A 241 6.05 -3.47 -12.43
CA ASP A 241 5.82 -2.08 -12.02
C ASP A 241 6.40 -1.83 -10.61
N GLN A 242 6.16 -2.75 -9.67
CA GLN A 242 6.71 -2.67 -8.32
C GLN A 242 8.23 -2.84 -8.30
N VAL A 243 8.79 -3.70 -9.15
CA VAL A 243 10.24 -3.88 -9.30
C VAL A 243 10.88 -2.62 -9.86
N TYR A 244 10.33 -2.01 -10.91
CA TYR A 244 10.81 -0.74 -11.45
C TYR A 244 10.77 0.36 -10.40
N PHE A 245 9.68 0.46 -9.63
CA PHE A 245 9.58 1.39 -8.52
C PHE A 245 10.71 1.18 -7.49
N ALA A 246 11.00 -0.06 -7.10
CA ALA A 246 12.08 -0.37 -6.17
C ALA A 246 13.46 -0.01 -6.75
N LEU A 247 13.72 -0.32 -8.02
CA LEU A 247 15.00 0.01 -8.68
C LEU A 247 15.20 1.53 -8.85
N LEU A 248 14.13 2.26 -9.20
CA LEU A 248 14.17 3.72 -9.34
C LEU A 248 14.44 4.42 -8.01
N THR A 249 13.76 4.02 -6.94
CA THR A 249 13.94 4.65 -5.63
C THR A 249 15.34 4.42 -5.08
N LYS A 250 15.95 3.26 -5.34
CA LYS A 250 17.36 2.99 -4.99
C LYS A 250 18.35 3.98 -5.59
N GLN A 251 18.18 4.36 -6.86
CA GLN A 251 19.10 5.29 -7.53
C GLN A 251 19.03 6.71 -6.94
N GLN A 252 17.92 7.09 -6.32
CA GLN A 252 17.74 8.43 -5.76
C GLN A 252 18.44 8.63 -4.40
N PHE A 253 18.89 7.56 -3.75
CA PHE A 253 19.50 7.59 -2.42
C PHE A 253 20.99 7.15 -2.41
N GLN A 254 21.61 6.99 -3.58
CA GLN A 254 23.05 6.78 -3.77
C GLN A 254 23.74 8.08 -4.18
#